data_AF-A0A4V2REV3-F1
#
_entry.id   AF-A0A4V2REV3-F1
#
_cell.length_a   1.000
_cell.length_b   1.000
_cell.length_c   1.000
_cell.angle_alpha   90.00
_cell.angle_beta   90.00
_cell.angle_gamma   90.00
#
_symmetry.space_group_name_H-M   'P 1'
#
loop_
_entity.id
_entity.type
_entity.pdbx_description
1 polymer ?
#
loop_
_entity_poly.entity_id
_entity_poly.type
_entity_poly.pdbx_seq_one_letter_code
_entity_poly.pdbx_strand_id
1 'polypeptide(L)'
;MAAPLHFKPADYGYDVEELSNGGGRLFKTVTIDWSRPRDWNEGERAPIDEEYLEPGYLYAITRNHHRAKTRDTIVYVGITNNLDARFQNHPKAKQFADMRGPTGLSIGTIDFGSYRTAKTSGNRAAIEGLEHILIWSLWPTLFNDSKQMSLPKFKSSVAQAWHITNSGYRFSGRMPREIVYPWMLIKPGRDRSQK
;
A
#
# COMPACT_ATOMS: atom_id res chain seq x y z
N MET A 1 -17.27 3.86 16.45
CA MET A 1 -15.88 4.05 16.92
C MET A 1 -15.16 4.93 15.89
N ALA A 2 -14.62 6.08 16.28
CA ALA A 2 -13.98 7.01 15.37
C ALA A 2 -12.53 6.58 15.10
N ALA A 3 -12.15 6.45 13.83
CA ALA A 3 -10.77 6.16 13.44
C ALA A 3 -9.84 7.32 13.83
N PRO A 4 -8.65 7.08 14.40
CA PRO A 4 -7.71 8.14 14.75
C PRO A 4 -7.21 8.85 13.49
N LEU A 5 -7.30 10.19 13.46
CA LEU A 5 -7.08 10.99 12.23
C LEU A 5 -5.65 11.52 12.03
N HIS A 6 -4.71 11.32 12.98
CA HIS A 6 -3.32 11.78 12.80
C HIS A 6 -2.32 10.88 13.53
N PHE A 7 -1.68 9.96 12.80
CA PHE A 7 -0.50 9.25 13.28
C PHE A 7 0.74 10.10 12.91
N LYS A 8 1.63 10.37 13.88
CA LYS A 8 2.98 10.92 13.62
C LYS A 8 4.00 9.81 13.85
N PRO A 9 5.08 9.71 13.05
CA PRO A 9 6.22 8.80 13.28
C PRO A 9 6.70 8.80 14.74
N ALA A 10 7.25 7.68 15.23
CA ALA A 10 7.81 7.66 16.57
C ALA A 10 9.03 8.59 16.54
N ASP A 11 9.12 9.48 17.53
CA ASP A 11 10.26 10.37 17.65
C ASP A 11 11.43 9.54 18.21
N TYR A 12 12.30 9.09 17.31
CA TYR A 12 13.47 8.31 17.67
C TYR A 12 14.63 9.20 18.14
N GLY A 13 14.45 10.53 18.19
CA GLY A 13 15.54 11.49 18.44
C GLY A 13 16.52 11.64 17.26
N TYR A 14 16.27 10.92 16.15
CA TYR A 14 17.07 10.85 14.93
C TYR A 14 16.16 10.62 13.73
N ASP A 15 16.66 10.93 12.52
CA ASP A 15 15.97 10.55 11.29
C ASP A 15 15.92 9.03 11.16
N VAL A 16 14.83 8.48 10.60
CA VAL A 16 14.62 7.02 10.48
C VAL A 16 15.78 6.33 9.75
N GLU A 17 16.40 7.04 8.80
CA GLU A 17 17.54 6.57 8.02
C GLU A 17 18.84 6.45 8.83
N GLU A 18 18.94 7.16 9.96
CA GLU A 18 20.10 7.17 10.85
C GLU A 18 20.02 6.07 11.92
N LEU A 19 18.86 5.43 12.08
CA LEU A 19 18.67 4.35 13.04
C LEU A 19 19.41 3.08 12.57
N SER A 20 20.29 2.59 13.43
CA SER A 20 21.09 1.39 13.19
C SER A 20 20.99 0.41 14.36
N ASN A 21 21.18 -0.87 14.05
CA ASN A 21 21.46 -1.92 15.01
C ASN A 21 22.89 -2.43 14.78
N GLY A 22 23.36 -3.37 15.61
CA GLY A 22 24.71 -3.94 15.49
C GLY A 22 25.05 -4.58 14.14
N GLY A 23 24.08 -4.73 13.22
CA GLY A 23 24.24 -5.24 11.87
C GLY A 23 24.00 -4.22 10.74
N GLY A 24 23.84 -2.93 11.04
CA GLY A 24 23.61 -1.87 10.04
C GLY A 24 22.27 -1.16 10.20
N ARG A 25 21.73 -0.59 9.12
CA ARG A 25 20.45 0.15 9.16
C ARG A 25 19.32 -0.72 9.73
N LEU A 26 18.59 -0.15 10.68
CA LEU A 26 17.50 -0.83 11.37
C LEU A 26 16.31 -1.05 10.43
N PHE A 27 15.96 -0.03 9.65
CA PHE A 27 14.87 -0.08 8.67
C PHE A 27 15.41 -0.21 7.26
N LYS A 28 14.80 -1.08 6.45
CA LYS A 28 14.99 -1.05 5.01
C LYS A 28 14.10 0.02 4.40
N THR A 29 14.71 0.98 3.73
CA THR A 29 14.00 2.02 3.00
C THR A 29 13.47 1.47 1.68
N VAL A 30 12.23 1.82 1.36
CA VAL A 30 11.61 1.50 0.07
C VAL A 30 10.70 2.66 -0.34
N THR A 31 10.74 3.00 -1.61
CA THR A 31 9.83 3.99 -2.21
C THR A 31 8.82 3.27 -3.09
N ILE A 32 7.55 3.65 -2.98
CA ILE A 32 6.48 3.18 -3.85
C ILE A 32 5.91 4.39 -4.58
N ASP A 33 6.15 4.46 -5.88
CA ASP A 33 5.61 5.52 -6.73
C ASP A 33 4.29 5.09 -7.36
N TRP A 34 3.21 5.79 -7.03
CA TRP A 34 1.87 5.43 -7.46
C TRP A 34 1.46 6.19 -8.72
N SER A 35 1.10 5.44 -9.76
CA SER A 35 0.52 6.02 -10.97
C SER A 35 -0.88 6.57 -10.71
N ARG A 36 -1.32 7.53 -11.53
CA ARG A 36 -2.69 8.02 -11.48
C ARG A 36 -3.67 6.89 -11.83
N PRO A 37 -4.75 6.68 -11.05
CA PRO A 37 -5.76 5.71 -11.41
C PRO A 37 -6.34 5.98 -12.80
N ARG A 38 -6.37 4.94 -13.62
CA ARG A 38 -7.02 4.95 -14.93
C ARG A 38 -8.25 4.07 -14.89
N ASP A 39 -9.33 4.56 -15.48
CA ASP A 39 -10.59 3.82 -15.51
C ASP A 39 -10.38 2.46 -16.18
N TRP A 40 -10.99 1.44 -15.60
CA TRP A 40 -10.91 0.06 -16.03
C TRP A 40 -12.32 -0.53 -16.09
N ASN A 41 -12.67 -1.09 -17.25
CA ASN A 41 -13.91 -1.83 -17.44
C ASN A 41 -13.62 -3.34 -17.59
N GLU A 42 -14.65 -4.14 -17.33
CA GLU A 42 -14.59 -5.58 -17.53
C GLU A 42 -14.32 -5.93 -19.00
N GLY A 43 -13.43 -6.90 -19.24
CA GLY A 43 -13.04 -7.34 -20.58
C GLY A 43 -12.01 -6.45 -21.28
N GLU A 44 -11.70 -5.27 -20.74
CA GLU A 44 -10.63 -4.42 -21.25
C GLU A 44 -9.27 -4.87 -20.72
N ARG A 45 -8.24 -4.61 -21.54
CA ARG A 45 -6.84 -4.74 -21.10
C ARG A 45 -6.61 -3.81 -19.91
N ALA A 46 -5.71 -4.20 -19.01
CA ALA A 46 -5.28 -3.31 -17.95
C ALA A 46 -4.81 -1.98 -18.56
N PRO A 47 -5.24 -0.82 -18.04
CA PRO A 47 -4.86 0.49 -18.61
C PRO A 47 -3.43 0.88 -18.22
N ILE A 48 -2.46 -0.01 -18.46
CA ILE A 48 -1.05 0.16 -18.15
C ILE A 48 -0.28 0.65 -19.38
N ASP A 49 0.60 1.63 -19.20
CA ASP A 49 1.56 1.99 -20.22
C ASP A 49 2.64 0.89 -20.30
N GLU A 50 3.25 0.71 -21.47
CA GLU A 50 4.29 -0.31 -21.70
C GLU A 50 5.53 -0.12 -20.80
N GLU A 51 5.73 1.09 -20.26
CA GLU A 51 6.78 1.41 -19.28
C GLU A 51 6.66 0.63 -17.96
N TYR A 52 5.49 0.02 -17.70
CA TYR A 52 5.21 -0.77 -16.51
C TYR A 52 5.15 -2.28 -16.82
N LEU A 53 6.01 -2.81 -17.68
CA LEU A 53 6.00 -4.23 -18.12
C LEU A 53 7.04 -5.15 -17.43
N GLU A 54 7.44 -4.86 -16.18
CA GLU A 54 8.36 -5.73 -15.39
C GLU A 54 7.65 -6.57 -14.30
N PRO A 55 7.95 -7.88 -14.14
CA PRO A 55 7.24 -8.75 -13.19
C PRO A 55 7.39 -8.32 -11.72
N GLY A 56 6.31 -8.45 -10.94
CA GLY A 56 6.30 -8.16 -9.49
C GLY A 56 5.55 -6.89 -9.09
N TYR A 57 4.45 -6.60 -9.76
CA TYR A 57 3.64 -5.41 -9.55
C TYR A 57 2.93 -5.41 -8.21
N LEU A 58 2.93 -4.25 -7.56
CA LEU A 58 1.97 -3.86 -6.54
C LEU A 58 0.94 -2.95 -7.20
N TYR A 59 -0.35 -3.16 -6.93
CA TYR A 59 -1.43 -2.39 -7.53
C TYR A 59 -2.50 -2.04 -6.51
N ALA A 60 -3.22 -0.96 -6.78
CA ALA A 60 -4.38 -0.51 -6.01
C ALA A 60 -5.58 -0.35 -6.95
N ILE A 61 -6.73 -0.89 -6.53
CA ILE A 61 -8.01 -0.62 -7.18
C ILE A 61 -8.68 0.49 -6.39
N THR A 62 -9.20 1.45 -7.15
CA THR A 62 -9.89 2.62 -6.63
C THR A 62 -11.32 2.67 -7.14
N ARG A 63 -12.16 3.33 -6.37
CA ARG A 63 -13.55 3.60 -6.74
C ARG A 63 -13.82 5.09 -6.63
N ASN A 64 -14.48 5.62 -7.65
CA ASN A 64 -14.97 6.98 -7.64
C ASN A 64 -16.51 6.96 -7.67
N HIS A 65 -17.14 7.33 -6.55
CA HIS A 65 -18.60 7.38 -6.45
C HIS A 65 -19.19 8.77 -6.78
N HIS A 66 -18.45 9.62 -7.48
CA HIS A 66 -18.81 11.01 -7.86
C HIS A 66 -19.15 11.95 -6.69
N ARG A 67 -19.04 11.50 -5.44
CA ARG A 67 -19.11 12.35 -4.24
C ARG A 67 -17.71 12.83 -3.91
N ALA A 68 -17.56 14.13 -3.68
CA ALA A 68 -16.26 14.76 -3.35
C ALA A 68 -15.53 14.04 -2.19
N LYS A 69 -16.27 13.58 -1.18
CA LYS A 69 -15.71 12.86 -0.03
C LYS A 69 -15.25 11.43 -0.32
N THR A 70 -15.70 10.78 -1.38
CA THR A 70 -15.39 9.37 -1.69
C THR A 70 -14.72 9.21 -3.06
N ARG A 71 -14.23 10.31 -3.64
CA ARG A 71 -13.46 10.28 -4.88
C ARG A 71 -12.14 9.56 -4.64
N ASP A 72 -11.81 8.64 -5.54
CA ASP A 72 -10.57 7.86 -5.54
C ASP A 72 -10.33 7.10 -4.23
N THR A 73 -11.38 6.45 -3.71
CA THR A 73 -11.26 5.61 -2.51
C THR A 73 -10.53 4.33 -2.89
N ILE A 74 -9.43 4.02 -2.19
CA ILE A 74 -8.74 2.74 -2.36
C ILE A 74 -9.63 1.65 -1.75
N VAL A 75 -9.96 0.66 -2.56
CA VAL A 75 -10.87 -0.43 -2.19
C VAL A 75 -10.19 -1.79 -2.22
N TYR A 76 -9.02 -1.90 -2.84
CA TYR A 76 -8.25 -3.14 -2.86
C TYR A 76 -6.78 -2.84 -3.10
N VAL A 77 -5.89 -3.58 -2.45
CA VAL A 77 -4.45 -3.59 -2.73
C VAL A 77 -4.03 -5.02 -3.07
N GLY A 78 -3.25 -5.19 -4.13
CA GLY A 78 -2.86 -6.50 -4.61
C GLY A 78 -1.47 -6.54 -5.20
N ILE A 79 -0.98 -7.75 -5.42
CA ILE A 79 0.26 -8.00 -6.15
C ILE A 79 0.05 -9.00 -7.29
N THR A 80 0.80 -8.85 -8.37
CA THR A 80 0.76 -9.79 -9.51
C THR A 80 2.08 -9.79 -10.27
N ASN A 81 2.36 -10.88 -10.99
CA ASN A 81 3.46 -10.93 -11.96
C ASN A 81 3.00 -10.64 -13.40
N ASN A 82 1.68 -10.66 -13.62
CA ASN A 82 1.06 -10.38 -14.91
C ASN A 82 -0.20 -9.56 -14.65
N LEU A 83 -0.15 -8.27 -15.01
CA LEU A 83 -1.27 -7.34 -14.80
C LEU A 83 -2.46 -7.74 -15.68
N ASP A 84 -2.25 -7.91 -16.98
CA ASP A 84 -3.30 -8.25 -17.95
C ASP A 84 -4.10 -9.48 -17.51
N ALA A 85 -3.42 -10.59 -17.21
CA ALA A 85 -4.09 -11.81 -16.77
C ALA A 85 -4.78 -11.66 -15.39
N ARG A 86 -4.19 -10.89 -14.47
CA ARG A 86 -4.75 -10.71 -13.12
C ARG A 86 -6.03 -9.88 -13.14
N PHE A 87 -6.13 -8.88 -13.99
CA PHE A 87 -7.31 -8.03 -14.04
C PHE A 87 -8.48 -8.70 -14.76
N GLN A 88 -8.20 -9.41 -15.86
CA GLN A 88 -9.21 -10.23 -16.52
C GLN A 88 -9.79 -11.29 -15.57
N ASN A 89 -8.96 -11.86 -14.69
CA ASN A 89 -9.36 -12.90 -13.75
C ASN A 89 -9.41 -12.39 -12.29
N HIS A 90 -9.69 -11.10 -12.07
CA HIS A 90 -9.62 -10.56 -10.72
C HIS A 90 -10.69 -11.22 -9.83
N PRO A 91 -10.34 -11.75 -8.64
CA PRO A 91 -11.28 -12.50 -7.80
C PRO A 91 -12.49 -11.67 -7.33
N LYS A 92 -12.34 -10.34 -7.34
CA LYS A 92 -13.37 -9.37 -6.99
C LYS A 92 -13.93 -8.60 -8.19
N ALA A 93 -13.57 -8.97 -9.43
CA ALA A 93 -13.98 -8.26 -10.65
C ALA A 93 -15.49 -8.03 -10.67
N LYS A 94 -16.27 -9.11 -10.50
CA LYS A 94 -17.74 -9.05 -10.46
C LYS A 94 -18.26 -8.09 -9.39
N GLN A 95 -17.70 -8.13 -8.17
CA GLN A 95 -18.12 -7.24 -7.09
C GLN A 95 -17.86 -5.77 -7.43
N PHE A 96 -16.75 -5.44 -8.11
CA PHE A 96 -16.49 -4.09 -8.56
C PHE A 96 -17.38 -3.67 -9.73
N ALA A 97 -17.65 -4.59 -10.68
CA ALA A 97 -18.55 -4.34 -11.81
C ALA A 97 -19.99 -4.06 -11.35
N ASP A 98 -20.48 -4.80 -10.36
CA ASP A 98 -21.85 -4.66 -9.83
C ASP A 98 -22.05 -3.35 -9.02
N MET A 99 -20.98 -2.67 -8.63
CA MET A 99 -21.06 -1.43 -7.84
C MET A 99 -21.23 -0.19 -8.73
N ARG A 100 -21.98 0.82 -8.24
CA ARG A 100 -22.15 2.11 -8.94
C ARG A 100 -20.89 2.98 -8.92
N GLY A 101 -20.49 3.49 -10.09
CA GLY A 101 -19.36 4.41 -10.30
C GLY A 101 -18.16 3.74 -10.98
N PRO A 102 -17.21 4.50 -11.55
CA PRO A 102 -16.05 3.93 -12.22
C PRO A 102 -15.07 3.25 -11.24
N THR A 103 -14.43 2.20 -11.75
CA THR A 103 -13.31 1.50 -11.12
C THR A 103 -12.02 1.99 -11.77
N GLY A 104 -11.09 2.48 -10.97
CA GLY A 104 -9.78 2.93 -11.46
C GLY A 104 -8.67 1.99 -11.00
N LEU A 105 -7.67 1.78 -11.85
CA LEU A 105 -6.48 1.00 -11.53
C LEU A 105 -5.25 1.91 -11.40
N SER A 106 -4.51 1.75 -10.31
CA SER A 106 -3.22 2.40 -10.07
C SER A 106 -2.13 1.35 -9.82
N ILE A 107 -0.94 1.60 -10.36
CA ILE A 107 0.24 0.74 -10.22
C ILE A 107 1.24 1.42 -9.28
N GLY A 108 1.77 0.66 -8.33
CA GLY A 108 2.84 1.07 -7.44
C GLY A 108 4.17 0.50 -7.93
N THR A 109 5.02 1.35 -8.50
CA THR A 109 6.38 0.99 -8.87
C THR A 109 7.25 1.01 -7.61
N ILE A 110 7.92 -0.11 -7.32
CA ILE A 110 8.68 -0.28 -6.08
C ILE A 110 10.17 -0.08 -6.37
N ASP A 111 10.76 0.91 -5.71
CA ASP A 111 12.20 1.11 -5.65
C ASP A 111 12.74 0.72 -4.27
N PHE A 112 13.57 -0.32 -4.25
CA PHE A 112 14.28 -0.78 -3.04
C PHE A 112 15.61 -0.03 -2.82
N GLY A 113 15.91 0.99 -3.63
CA GLY A 113 17.16 1.75 -3.59
C GLY A 113 18.36 0.88 -3.93
N SER A 114 19.40 0.91 -3.08
CA SER A 114 20.63 0.12 -3.25
C SER A 114 20.46 -1.37 -2.92
N TYR A 115 19.35 -1.77 -2.31
CA TYR A 115 19.02 -3.17 -2.08
C TYR A 115 18.48 -3.74 -3.39
N ARG A 116 19.21 -4.68 -4.01
CA ARG A 116 18.88 -5.42 -5.24
C ARG A 116 17.49 -5.08 -5.80
N THR A 117 17.46 -4.29 -6.87
CA THR A 117 16.26 -3.91 -7.62
C THR A 117 15.30 -5.09 -7.79
N ALA A 118 13.99 -4.82 -7.80
CA ALA A 118 12.91 -5.80 -8.02
C ALA A 118 13.13 -6.75 -9.24
N LYS A 119 14.06 -6.39 -10.13
CA LYS A 119 14.57 -7.13 -11.29
C LYS A 119 15.09 -8.54 -11.04
N THR A 120 15.35 -8.95 -9.79
CA THR A 120 15.71 -10.36 -9.49
C THR A 120 14.56 -11.04 -8.74
N SER A 121 14.20 -12.23 -9.20
CA SER A 121 13.15 -13.14 -8.71
C SER A 121 13.14 -13.44 -7.19
N GLY A 122 14.09 -12.90 -6.42
CA GLY A 122 14.19 -13.03 -4.96
C GLY A 122 13.34 -12.06 -4.13
N ASN A 123 12.72 -11.03 -4.72
CA ASN A 123 12.03 -9.98 -3.93
C ASN A 123 10.53 -10.23 -3.68
N ARG A 124 9.98 -11.35 -4.16
CA ARG A 124 8.56 -11.71 -3.99
C ARG A 124 8.08 -11.62 -2.54
N ALA A 125 8.84 -12.20 -1.61
CA ALA A 125 8.51 -12.20 -0.19
C ALA A 125 8.58 -10.80 0.46
N ALA A 126 9.38 -9.89 -0.11
CA ALA A 126 9.42 -8.49 0.31
C ALA A 126 8.16 -7.76 -0.19
N ILE A 127 7.83 -7.90 -1.47
CA ILE A 127 6.63 -7.32 -2.10
C ILE A 127 5.35 -7.81 -1.42
N GLU A 128 5.26 -9.10 -1.08
CA GLU A 128 4.16 -9.68 -0.28
C GLU A 128 4.06 -9.07 1.12
N GLY A 129 5.19 -8.72 1.72
CA GLY A 129 5.25 -8.03 3.00
C GLY A 129 4.74 -6.59 2.90
N LEU A 130 5.15 -5.86 1.86
CA LEU A 130 4.68 -4.50 1.58
C LEU A 130 3.18 -4.47 1.29
N GLU A 131 2.67 -5.42 0.49
CA GLU A 131 1.22 -5.58 0.25
C GLU A 131 0.47 -5.76 1.57
N HIS A 132 0.96 -6.62 2.48
CA HIS A 132 0.32 -6.82 3.78
C HIS A 132 0.34 -5.53 4.61
N ILE A 133 1.47 -4.83 4.71
CA ILE A 133 1.57 -3.57 5.45
C ILE A 133 0.60 -2.52 4.88
N LEU A 134 0.45 -2.43 3.57
CA LEU A 134 -0.50 -1.52 2.92
C LEU A 134 -1.95 -1.90 3.19
N ILE A 135 -2.32 -3.18 3.04
CA ILE A 135 -3.68 -3.66 3.37
C ILE A 135 -4.02 -3.34 4.82
N TRP A 136 -3.07 -3.59 5.72
CA TRP A 136 -3.24 -3.39 7.15
C TRP A 136 -3.37 -1.89 7.51
N SER A 137 -2.57 -1.02 6.88
CA SER A 137 -2.61 0.44 7.12
C SER A 137 -3.79 1.18 6.47
N LEU A 138 -4.37 0.63 5.40
CA LEU A 138 -5.51 1.20 4.67
C LEU A 138 -6.87 0.64 5.11
N TRP A 139 -6.89 -0.28 6.08
CA TRP A 139 -8.10 -0.77 6.74
C TRP A 139 -8.92 0.40 7.33
N PRO A 140 -10.27 0.39 7.33
CA PRO A 140 -11.21 -0.72 7.03
C PRO A 140 -11.83 -0.72 5.64
N THR A 141 -11.45 0.18 4.73
CA THR A 141 -12.23 0.40 3.51
C THR A 141 -11.93 -0.58 2.36
N LEU A 142 -11.20 -1.66 2.64
CA LEU A 142 -10.73 -2.62 1.64
C LEU A 142 -11.64 -3.85 1.51
N PHE A 143 -11.76 -4.37 0.28
CA PHE A 143 -12.39 -5.66 -0.05
C PHE A 143 -11.38 -6.83 -0.05
N ASN A 144 -10.17 -6.62 0.47
CA ASN A 144 -9.19 -7.70 0.62
C ASN A 144 -9.70 -8.76 1.62
N ASP A 145 -9.90 -10.00 1.20
CA ASP A 145 -10.46 -11.04 2.11
C ASP A 145 -9.50 -11.47 3.23
N SER A 146 -8.20 -11.20 3.07
CA SER A 146 -7.15 -11.61 4.00
C SER A 146 -6.25 -10.43 4.36
N LYS A 147 -5.35 -10.62 5.35
CA LYS A 147 -4.31 -9.66 5.78
C LYS A 147 -4.80 -8.40 6.51
N GLN A 148 -6.10 -8.12 6.49
CA GLN A 148 -6.71 -6.97 7.18
C GLN A 148 -6.62 -7.06 8.71
N MET A 149 -6.87 -8.24 9.28
CA MET A 149 -7.02 -8.45 10.73
C MET A 149 -5.80 -9.13 11.37
N SER A 150 -4.69 -9.25 10.65
CA SER A 150 -3.46 -9.88 11.14
C SER A 150 -2.26 -8.95 10.94
N LEU A 151 -1.37 -8.90 11.93
CA LEU A 151 -0.14 -8.12 11.84
C LEU A 151 0.78 -8.69 10.75
N PRO A 152 1.35 -7.85 9.87
CA PRO A 152 2.29 -8.28 8.83
C PRO A 152 3.45 -9.12 9.39
N LYS A 153 3.56 -10.38 8.96
CA LYS A 153 4.66 -11.31 9.35
C LYS A 153 4.92 -11.48 10.86
N PHE A 154 3.91 -11.35 11.73
CA PHE A 154 4.07 -11.60 13.18
C PHE A 154 4.56 -13.03 13.52
N LYS A 155 4.41 -13.99 12.61
CA LYS A 155 4.81 -15.41 12.79
C LYS A 155 6.20 -15.76 12.25
N SER A 156 6.96 -14.81 11.68
CA SER A 156 8.30 -15.08 11.14
C SER A 156 9.37 -14.55 12.10
N SER A 157 10.38 -15.37 12.41
CA SER A 157 11.47 -15.05 13.35
C SER A 157 12.30 -13.82 12.96
N VAL A 158 12.16 -13.33 11.73
CA VAL A 158 12.80 -12.11 11.22
C VAL A 158 11.75 -11.29 10.48
N ALA A 159 10.82 -10.68 11.21
CA ALA A 159 9.95 -9.66 10.63
C ALA A 159 10.82 -8.48 10.18
N GLN A 160 10.99 -8.31 8.87
CA GLN A 160 11.76 -7.22 8.28
C GLN A 160 11.13 -5.88 8.67
N ALA A 161 11.92 -5.00 9.30
CA ALA A 161 11.52 -3.63 9.55
C ALA A 161 11.63 -2.80 8.27
N TRP A 162 10.59 -2.01 7.99
CA TRP A 162 10.44 -1.23 6.76
C TRP A 162 10.22 0.24 7.07
N HIS A 163 10.83 1.09 6.26
CA HIS A 163 10.51 2.49 6.11
C HIS A 163 10.02 2.70 4.68
N ILE A 164 8.70 2.86 4.54
CA ILE A 164 8.01 2.92 3.25
C ILE A 164 7.63 4.36 2.98
N THR A 165 8.10 4.91 1.85
CA THR A 165 7.71 6.23 1.37
C THR A 165 6.81 6.07 0.16
N ASN A 166 5.61 6.66 0.19
CA ASN A 166 4.72 6.68 -0.97
C ASN A 166 4.85 8.02 -1.70
N SER A 167 5.13 7.98 -3.00
CA SER A 167 5.18 9.13 -3.91
C SER A 167 4.12 9.02 -5.01
N GLY A 168 4.08 10.00 -5.91
CA GLY A 168 3.12 10.02 -7.01
C GLY A 168 1.69 10.38 -6.58
N TYR A 169 0.71 9.63 -7.11
CA TYR A 169 -0.71 9.89 -6.89
C TYR A 169 -1.13 9.68 -5.43
N ARG A 170 -1.97 10.60 -4.92
CA ARG A 170 -2.30 10.68 -3.48
C ARG A 170 -3.67 10.13 -3.08
N PHE A 171 -4.49 9.66 -4.02
CA PHE A 171 -5.80 9.04 -3.72
C PHE A 171 -6.69 9.91 -2.80
N SER A 172 -6.76 11.20 -3.09
CA SER A 172 -7.44 12.20 -2.25
C SER A 172 -6.94 12.25 -0.80
N GLY A 173 -5.63 12.00 -0.59
CA GLY A 173 -4.98 12.01 0.73
C GLY A 173 -5.10 10.72 1.53
N ARG A 174 -5.66 9.65 0.95
CA ARG A 174 -5.87 8.37 1.65
C ARG A 174 -4.62 7.50 1.74
N MET A 175 -3.72 7.60 0.76
CA MET A 175 -2.46 6.86 0.80
C MET A 175 -1.52 7.54 1.81
N PRO A 176 -1.06 6.84 2.87
CA PRO A 176 -0.09 7.38 3.81
C PRO A 176 1.16 7.85 3.08
N ARG A 177 1.69 9.03 3.41
CA ARG A 177 2.94 9.51 2.79
C ARG A 177 4.14 8.65 3.18
N GLU A 178 4.11 8.14 4.40
CA GLU A 178 5.20 7.41 5.03
C GLU A 178 4.62 6.36 5.97
N ILE A 179 5.23 5.17 6.03
CA ILE A 179 4.89 4.09 6.95
C ILE A 179 6.19 3.51 7.53
N VAL A 180 6.29 3.48 8.85
CA VAL A 180 7.39 2.83 9.57
C VAL A 180 6.83 1.58 10.27
N TYR A 181 7.39 0.41 10.01
CA TYR A 181 6.90 -0.90 10.48
C TYR A 181 8.05 -1.73 11.05
N PRO A 182 7.91 -2.52 12.14
CA PRO A 182 6.69 -2.87 12.89
C PRO A 182 6.31 -1.91 14.02
N TRP A 183 7.07 -0.84 14.26
CA TRP A 183 6.82 0.08 15.36
C TRP A 183 5.68 1.04 15.03
N MET A 184 4.51 0.66 15.52
CA MET A 184 3.27 1.34 15.26
C MET A 184 2.89 2.35 16.34
N LEU A 185 2.48 3.51 15.85
CA LEU A 185 2.16 4.71 16.61
C LEU A 185 0.73 4.78 17.13
N ILE A 186 0.54 5.50 18.24
CA ILE A 186 -0.76 5.97 18.72
C ILE A 186 -0.64 7.45 19.15
N LYS A 187 -1.50 8.35 18.63
CA LYS A 187 -1.91 9.56 19.38
C LYS A 187 -3.34 10.06 19.04
N PRO A 188 -4.24 10.20 20.03
CA PRO A 188 -5.56 10.84 19.87
C PRO A 188 -5.54 12.38 20.03
N GLY A 189 -6.55 13.05 19.48
CA GLY A 189 -6.55 14.48 19.13
C GLY A 189 -6.98 15.54 20.16
N ARG A 190 -7.20 15.21 21.45
CA ARG A 190 -7.45 16.20 22.52
C ARG A 190 -7.02 15.59 23.86
N ASP A 191 -6.19 16.27 24.64
CA ASP A 191 -6.03 15.89 26.04
C ASP A 191 -7.35 16.17 26.77
N ARG A 192 -7.97 15.13 27.32
CA ARG A 192 -9.14 15.23 28.20
C ARG A 192 -8.78 14.90 29.65
N SER A 193 -7.49 14.73 29.98
CA SER A 193 -7.03 14.62 31.37
C SER A 193 -7.23 15.93 32.15
N GLN A 194 -7.45 17.05 31.44
CA GLN A 194 -8.04 18.25 32.00
C GLN A 194 -9.57 18.24 31.79
N LYS A 195 -10.24 17.43 32.60
CA LYS A 195 -11.58 17.70 33.09
C LYS A 195 -11.63 17.39 34.57
#